data_AF-A0A7X8U741-F1
#
_entry.id   AF-A0A7X8U741-F1
#
_cell.length_a   1.000
_cell.length_b   1.000
_cell.length_c   1.000
_cell.angle_alpha   90.00
_cell.angle_beta   90.00
_cell.angle_gamma   90.00
#
_symmetry.space_group_name_H-M   'P 1'
#
loop_
_entity.id
_entity.type
_entity.pdbx_description
1 polymer ?
#
loop_
_entity_poly.entity_id
_entity_poly.type
_entity_poly.pdbx_seq_one_letter_code
_entity_poly.pdbx_strand_id
1 'polypeptide(L)' 'KHKEIDQWLGLPEDVCSVEIIPVGYPAKQGKAPARKQLEDFVYYEKFGQKKN' A
#
# COMPACT_ATOMS: atom_id res chain seq x y z
N LYS A 1 -10.19 3.93 -13.74
CA LYS A 1 -10.29 4.15 -12.29
C LYS A 1 -9.50 5.39 -11.87
N HIS A 2 -8.18 5.49 -12.08
CA HIS A 2 -7.41 6.72 -11.76
C HIS A 2 -7.94 7.97 -12.48
N LYS A 3 -8.10 7.94 -13.82
CA LYS A 3 -8.58 9.10 -14.60
C LYS A 3 -9.90 9.74 -14.13
N GLU A 4 -10.86 8.94 -13.69
CA GLU A 4 -12.15 9.47 -13.20
C GLU A 4 -12.00 10.14 -11.84
N ILE A 5 -11.18 9.56 -10.95
CA ILE A 5 -10.85 10.15 -9.64
C ILE A 5 -10.05 11.44 -9.83
N ASP A 6 -9.08 11.45 -10.73
CA ASP A 6 -8.27 12.63 -11.06
C ASP A 6 -9.15 13.77 -11.57
N GLN A 7 -10.14 13.47 -12.41
CA GLN A 7 -11.15 14.43 -12.86
C GLN A 7 -12.00 14.97 -11.72
N TRP A 8 -12.48 14.10 -10.82
CA TRP A 8 -13.27 14.53 -9.66
C TRP A 8 -12.48 15.42 -8.69
N LEU A 9 -11.18 15.13 -8.52
CA LEU A 9 -10.28 15.91 -7.69
C LEU A 9 -9.73 17.16 -8.39
N GLY A 10 -9.97 17.31 -9.71
CA GLY A 10 -9.48 18.44 -10.50
C GLY A 10 -7.97 18.49 -10.62
N LEU A 11 -7.32 17.32 -10.75
CA LEU A 11 -5.86 17.25 -10.84
C LEU A 11 -5.37 17.78 -12.20
N PRO A 12 -4.22 18.46 -12.24
CA PRO A 12 -3.52 18.80 -13.48
C PRO A 12 -3.13 17.54 -14.30
N GLU A 13 -2.88 17.71 -15.60
CA GLU A 13 -2.57 16.60 -16.51
C GLU A 13 -1.31 15.80 -16.14
N ASP A 14 -0.35 16.43 -15.46
CA ASP A 14 0.92 15.86 -15.03
C ASP A 14 0.88 15.29 -13.60
N VAL A 15 -0.29 15.32 -12.95
CA VAL A 15 -0.50 14.81 -11.59
C VAL A 15 -1.53 13.68 -11.63
N CYS A 16 -1.24 12.55 -10.97
CA CYS A 16 -2.20 11.46 -10.84
C CYS A 16 -2.40 11.03 -9.38
N SER A 17 -3.62 10.58 -9.07
CA SER A 17 -3.92 9.94 -7.80
C SER A 17 -3.26 8.56 -7.71
N VAL A 18 -2.66 8.26 -6.56
CA VAL A 18 -2.02 6.95 -6.30
C VAL A 18 -2.86 6.11 -5.35
N GLU A 19 -3.30 6.70 -4.24
CA GLU A 19 -4.07 6.03 -3.19
C GLU A 19 -4.99 7.05 -2.50
N ILE A 20 -6.15 6.60 -2.02
CA ILE A 20 -7.04 7.38 -1.15
C ILE A 20 -7.04 6.76 0.24
N ILE A 21 -6.58 7.50 1.25
CA ILE A 21 -6.51 7.01 2.63
C ILE A 21 -7.70 7.55 3.42
N PRO A 22 -8.74 6.74 3.70
CA PRO A 22 -9.84 7.16 4.55
C PRO A 22 -9.36 7.28 6.00
N VAL A 23 -9.69 8.39 6.66
CA VAL A 23 -9.34 8.65 8.06
C VAL A 23 -10.62 9.01 8.84
N GLY A 24 -10.77 8.43 10.03
CA GLY A 24 -11.91 8.68 10.91
C GLY A 24 -11.93 7.73 12.11
N TYR A 25 -12.99 7.83 12.92
CA TYR A 25 -13.19 6.93 14.05
C TYR A 25 -13.74 5.58 13.58
N PRO A 26 -13.13 4.45 13.98
CA PRO A 26 -13.57 3.14 13.51
C PRO A 26 -14.90 2.78 14.17
N ALA A 27 -15.88 2.36 13.35
CA ALA A 27 -17.13 1.81 13.87
C ALA A 27 -16.92 0.47 14.60
N LYS A 28 -15.89 -0.29 14.21
CA LYS A 28 -15.49 -1.58 14.78
C LYS A 28 -13.98 -1.79 14.63
N GLN A 29 -13.39 -2.58 15.51
CA GLN A 29 -12.00 -3.00 15.36
C GLN A 29 -11.86 -4.10 14.30
N GLY A 30 -11.03 -3.88 13.29
CA GLY A 30 -10.71 -4.88 12.27
C GLY A 30 -9.70 -5.92 12.75
N LYS A 31 -9.73 -7.12 12.17
CA LYS A 31 -8.67 -8.13 12.35
C LYS A 31 -7.55 -7.85 11.35
N ALA A 32 -6.31 -7.78 11.82
CA ALA A 32 -5.16 -7.65 10.93
C ALA A 32 -5.02 -8.91 10.04
N PRO A 33 -4.80 -8.77 8.72
CA PRO A 33 -4.52 -9.91 7.86
C PRO A 33 -3.17 -10.54 8.21
N ALA A 34 -3.02 -11.84 7.93
CA ALA A 34 -1.74 -12.52 8.10
C ALA A 34 -0.63 -11.82 7.29
N ARG A 35 0.55 -11.70 7.87
CA ARG A 35 1.75 -11.22 7.17
C ARG A 35 2.53 -12.42 6.65
N LYS A 36 3.33 -12.21 5.59
CA LYS A 36 4.33 -13.20 5.16
C LYS A 36 5.31 -13.47 6.30
N GLN A 37 5.92 -14.66 6.32
CA GLN A 37 6.99 -14.93 7.28
C GLN A 37 8.23 -14.13 6.91
N LEU A 38 9.04 -13.73 7.89
CA LEU A 38 10.23 -12.91 7.63
C LEU A 38 11.17 -13.61 6.64
N GLU A 39 11.29 -14.91 6.78
CA GLU A 39 12.10 -15.78 5.95
C GLU A 39 11.61 -15.79 4.49
N ASP A 40 10.41 -15.32 4.17
CA ASP A 40 9.90 -15.26 2.80
C ASP A 40 10.41 -14.03 2.04
N PHE A 41 10.67 -12.92 2.72
CA PHE A 41 10.94 -11.62 2.07
C PHE A 41 12.12 -10.84 2.65
N VAL A 42 12.76 -11.31 3.71
CA VAL A 42 14.03 -10.78 4.22
C VAL A 42 15.18 -11.53 3.55
N TYR A 43 16.16 -10.77 3.06
CA TYR A 43 17.39 -11.28 2.46
C TYR A 43 18.59 -10.52 3.04
N TYR A 44 19.71 -11.22 3.21
CA TYR A 44 20.94 -10.68 3.77
C TYR A 44 21.90 -10.29 2.66
N GLU A 45 22.40 -9.06 2.68
CA GLU A 45 23.36 -8.47 1.72
C GLU A 45 22.85 -8.36 0.27
N LYS A 46 22.20 -9.39 -0.25
CA LYS A 46 21.77 -9.53 -1.65
C LYS A 46 20.40 -10.17 -1.71
N PHE A 47 19.62 -9.78 -2.70
CA PHE A 47 18.32 -10.42 -2.98
C PHE A 47 18.49 -11.93 -3.16
N GLY A 48 17.61 -12.73 -2.54
CA GLY A 48 17.64 -14.19 -2.59
C GLY A 48 18.51 -14.85 -1.51
N GLN A 49 19.48 -14.15 -0.92
CA GLN A 49 20.37 -14.72 0.08
C GLN A 49 19.70 -14.79 1.46
N LYS A 50 19.56 -16.01 2.02
CA LYS A 50 19.01 -16.22 3.37
C LYS A 50 20.11 -16.11 4.43
N LYS A 51 19.72 -15.83 5.67
CA LYS A 51 20.63 -15.95 6.81
C LYS A 51 20.90 -17.44 7.01
N ASN A 52 22.17 -17.84 6.97
CA ASN A 52 22.59 -19.15 7.46
C ASN A 52 22.46 -19.22 8.98
#